data_AF-A0A2X3IWU1-F1
#
_entry.id   AF-A0A2X3IWU1-F1
#
_cell.length_a   1.000
_cell.length_b   1.000
_cell.length_c   1.000
_cell.angle_alpha   90.00
_cell.angle_beta   90.00
_cell.angle_gamma   90.00
#
_symmetry.space_group_name_H-M   'P 1'
#
loop_
_entity.id
_entity.type
_entity.pdbx_description
1 polymer ?
#
loop_
_entity_poly.entity_id
_entity_poly.type
_entity_poly.pdbx_seq_one_letter_code
_entity_poly.pdbx_strand_id
1 'polypeptide(L)'
;MMRVGDLPRRDVPVVTHGDPQLADVSPRALVLDAEGRPQHWQENGQRLAVHIAQESESLRHVYSALLDVPQGVLVRVTAEGHYAGTVDSALLSDALNRHQELHRND
;
A
#
# COMPACT_ATOMS: atom_id res chain seq x y z
N MET A 1 -13.87 -14.74 -3.74
CA MET A 1 -13.85 -13.36 -3.20
C MET A 1 -12.43 -12.85 -3.34
N MET A 2 -12.23 -11.76 -4.06
CA MET A 2 -10.89 -11.20 -4.32
C MET A 2 -10.26 -10.65 -3.02
N ARG A 3 -8.97 -10.89 -2.88
CA ARG A 3 -8.14 -10.49 -1.74
C ARG A 3 -7.15 -9.41 -2.15
N VAL A 4 -6.56 -8.76 -1.16
CA VAL A 4 -5.54 -7.72 -1.36
C VAL A 4 -4.28 -8.27 -2.06
N GLY A 5 -3.91 -9.52 -1.77
CA GLY A 5 -2.80 -10.20 -2.44
C GLY A 5 -3.03 -10.41 -3.94
N ASP A 6 -4.28 -10.42 -4.41
CA ASP A 6 -4.62 -10.59 -5.82
C ASP A 6 -4.42 -9.30 -6.64
N LEU A 7 -4.21 -8.15 -5.98
CA LEU A 7 -3.99 -6.87 -6.64
C LEU A 7 -2.60 -6.80 -7.27
N PRO A 8 -2.45 -6.11 -8.42
CA PRO A 8 -1.13 -5.83 -8.96
C PRO A 8 -0.32 -4.99 -7.97
N ARG A 9 0.97 -5.30 -7.86
CA ARG A 9 1.88 -4.58 -6.97
C ARG A 9 2.09 -3.15 -7.49
N ARG A 10 1.84 -2.17 -6.62
CA ARG A 10 2.18 -0.76 -6.87
C ARG A 10 3.11 -0.26 -5.79
N ASP A 11 4.33 0.09 -6.19
CA ASP A 11 5.35 0.57 -5.27
C ASP A 11 5.33 2.09 -5.11
N VAL A 12 5.78 2.53 -3.94
CA VAL A 12 6.08 3.92 -3.60
C VAL A 12 7.58 4.07 -3.37
N PRO A 13 8.12 5.30 -3.36
CA PRO A 13 9.47 5.53 -2.86
C PRO A 13 9.63 4.95 -1.45
N VAL A 14 10.66 4.13 -1.25
CA VAL A 14 10.97 3.47 0.01
C VAL A 14 12.34 3.92 0.49
N VAL A 15 12.45 4.19 1.78
CA VAL A 15 13.71 4.47 2.47
C VAL A 15 13.92 3.41 3.53
N THR A 16 15.03 2.67 3.42
CA THR A 16 15.43 1.73 4.47
C THR A 16 16.16 2.50 5.56
N HIS A 17 15.91 2.16 6.82
CA HIS A 17 16.60 2.76 7.96
C HIS A 17 18.12 2.69 7.76
N GLY A 18 18.77 3.85 7.56
CA GLY A 18 20.21 3.96 7.31
C GLY A 18 20.62 4.66 6.01
N ASP A 19 19.68 4.93 5.09
CA ASP A 19 19.98 5.65 3.84
C ASP A 19 19.26 7.02 3.76
N PRO A 20 19.94 8.12 4.15
CA PRO A 20 19.33 9.45 4.19
C PRO A 20 19.13 10.10 2.81
N GLN A 21 19.64 9.54 1.71
CA GLN A 21 19.67 10.24 0.41
C GLN A 21 18.33 10.30 -0.33
N LEU A 22 17.43 9.34 -0.12
CA LEU A 22 16.15 9.26 -0.85
C LEU A 22 15.05 10.19 -0.28
N ALA A 23 15.21 10.67 0.95
CA ALA A 23 14.21 11.49 1.62
C ALA A 23 14.07 12.92 1.04
N ASP A 24 15.09 13.42 0.33
CA ASP A 24 15.15 14.82 -0.13
C ASP A 24 14.52 15.04 -1.52
N VAL A 25 14.27 13.96 -2.27
CA VAL A 25 13.81 14.00 -3.67
C VAL A 25 12.34 13.63 -3.85
N SER A 26 11.74 12.94 -2.88
CA SER A 26 10.35 12.49 -2.96
C SER A 26 9.47 13.26 -1.98
N PRO A 27 8.31 13.81 -2.39
CA PRO A 27 7.41 14.51 -1.49
C PRO A 27 6.87 13.60 -0.37
N ARG A 28 6.80 12.28 -0.63
CA ARG A 28 6.43 11.25 0.33
C ARG A 28 7.24 9.98 0.09
N ALA A 29 7.80 9.39 1.15
CA ALA A 29 8.47 8.10 1.11
C ALA A 29 8.05 7.22 2.31
N LEU A 30 8.00 5.90 2.09
CA LEU A 30 7.73 4.92 3.14
C LEU A 30 9.03 4.50 3.80
N VAL A 31 9.12 4.63 5.12
CA VAL A 31 10.29 4.18 5.89
C VAL A 31 10.08 2.75 6.33
N LEU A 32 11.04 1.88 6.01
CA LEU A 32 11.09 0.49 6.45
C LEU A 32 12.17 0.27 7.51
N ASP A 33 11.96 -0.69 8.40
CA ASP A 33 13.02 -1.21 9.28
C ASP A 33 14.01 -2.12 8.52
N ALA A 34 15.00 -2.65 9.24
CA ALA A 34 16.04 -3.51 8.67
C ALA A 34 15.47 -4.84 8.13
N GLU A 35 14.34 -5.27 8.67
CA GLU A 35 13.60 -6.46 8.27
C GLU A 35 12.67 -6.19 7.07
N GLY A 36 12.54 -4.93 6.62
CA GLY A 36 11.68 -4.55 5.50
C GLY A 36 10.21 -4.37 5.87
N ARG A 37 9.91 -4.12 7.15
CA ARG A 37 8.54 -3.87 7.63
C ARG A 37 8.24 -2.37 7.68
N PRO A 38 7.01 -1.95 7.33
CA PRO A 38 6.63 -0.54 7.36
C PRO A 38 6.66 0.07 8.77
N GLN A 39 7.31 1.22 8.93
CA GLN A 39 7.41 1.92 10.21
C GLN A 39 6.59 3.22 10.21
N HIS A 40 6.86 4.13 9.28
CA HIS A 40 6.16 5.40 9.14
C HIS A 40 6.29 5.96 7.72
N TRP A 41 5.42 6.89 7.34
CA TRP A 41 5.65 7.73 6.17
C TRP A 41 6.50 8.93 6.55
N GLN A 42 7.41 9.33 5.66
CA GLN A 42 8.11 10.59 5.70
C GLN A 42 7.58 11.49 4.59
N GLU A 43 7.00 12.64 4.96
CA GLU A 43 6.43 13.61 4.02
C GLU A 43 6.76 15.01 4.51
N ASN A 44 7.43 15.82 3.68
CA ASN A 44 7.81 17.21 4.00
C ASN A 44 8.48 17.38 5.38
N GLY A 45 9.35 16.44 5.77
CA GLY A 45 10.03 16.43 7.08
C GLY A 45 9.16 15.98 8.26
N GLN A 46 7.90 15.62 8.05
CA GLN A 46 7.01 15.08 9.06
C GLN A 46 6.95 13.55 9.00
N ARG A 47 6.74 12.92 10.16
CA ARG A 47 6.46 11.48 10.28
C ARG A 47 4.96 11.26 10.39
N LEU A 48 4.38 10.47 9.49
CA LEU A 48 2.96 10.12 9.51
C LEU A 48 2.76 8.63 9.78
N ALA A 49 1.64 8.30 10.41
CA ALA A 49 1.28 6.91 10.72
C ALA A 49 1.06 6.11 9.43
N VAL A 50 1.50 4.84 9.46
CA VAL A 50 1.24 3.87 8.39
C VAL A 50 -0.03 3.08 8.73
N HIS A 51 -0.95 3.05 7.78
CA HIS A 51 -2.12 2.19 7.84
C HIS A 51 -1.86 0.98 6.95
N ILE A 52 -2.04 -0.22 7.51
CA ILE A 52 -1.62 -1.48 6.91
C ILE A 52 -2.83 -2.27 6.42
N ALA A 53 -2.68 -2.93 5.27
CA ALA A 53 -3.57 -3.98 4.79
C ALA A 53 -2.78 -5.29 4.60
N GLN A 54 -3.27 -6.40 5.15
CA GLN A 54 -2.67 -7.71 4.93
C GLN A 54 -3.14 -8.30 3.59
N GLU A 55 -2.27 -9.03 2.90
CA GLU A 55 -2.60 -9.71 1.64
C GLU A 55 -3.78 -10.69 1.76
N SER A 56 -4.01 -11.23 2.96
CA SER A 56 -5.11 -12.15 3.26
C SER A 56 -6.48 -11.47 3.35
N GLU A 57 -6.52 -10.15 3.53
CA GLU A 57 -7.76 -9.40 3.71
C GLU A 57 -8.57 -9.33 2.42
N SER A 58 -9.89 -9.24 2.58
CA SER A 58 -10.79 -9.06 1.46
C SER A 58 -10.74 -7.63 0.93
N LEU A 59 -10.92 -7.46 -0.39
CA LEU A 59 -10.98 -6.11 -0.97
C LEU A 59 -12.08 -5.23 -0.38
N ARG A 60 -13.21 -5.83 0.02
CA ARG A 60 -14.30 -5.09 0.68
C ARG A 60 -13.85 -4.45 2.00
N HIS A 61 -13.08 -5.19 2.79
CA HIS A 61 -12.57 -4.69 4.07
C HIS A 61 -11.60 -3.54 3.85
N VAL A 62 -10.65 -3.71 2.94
CA VAL A 62 -9.63 -2.71 2.61
C VAL A 62 -10.22 -1.46 1.97
N TYR A 63 -11.24 -1.60 1.12
CA TYR A 63 -11.95 -0.44 0.58
C TYR A 63 -12.61 0.39 1.68
N SER A 64 -13.23 -0.27 2.68
CA SER A 64 -13.80 0.44 3.84
C SER A 64 -12.71 1.12 4.66
N ALA A 65 -11.61 0.42 4.95
CA ALA A 65 -10.50 0.98 5.71
C ALA A 65 -9.89 2.21 5.02
N LEU A 66 -9.79 2.19 3.69
CA LEU A 66 -9.24 3.30 2.91
C LEU A 66 -10.03 4.61 3.07
N LEU A 67 -11.34 4.54 3.32
CA LEU A 67 -12.19 5.71 3.56
C LEU A 67 -11.80 6.45 4.85
N ASP A 68 -11.20 5.74 5.80
CA ASP A 68 -10.78 6.29 7.09
C ASP A 68 -9.30 6.74 7.09
N VAL A 69 -8.56 6.54 5.99
CA VAL A 69 -7.13 6.85 5.90
C VAL A 69 -6.91 8.25 5.29
N PRO A 70 -6.42 9.24 6.05
CA PRO A 70 -6.22 10.60 5.56
C PRO A 70 -5.26 10.69 4.37
N GLN A 71 -4.30 9.77 4.29
CA GLN A 71 -3.28 9.73 3.25
C GLN A 71 -3.81 9.18 1.92
N GLY A 72 -5.00 8.58 1.90
CA GLY A 72 -5.61 7.95 0.73
C GLY A 72 -4.86 6.71 0.22
N VAL A 73 -3.97 6.13 1.04
CA VAL A 73 -3.13 4.98 0.68
C VAL A 73 -2.92 4.07 1.88
N LEU A 74 -3.13 2.77 1.66
CA LEU A 74 -2.79 1.69 2.58
C LEU A 74 -1.49 1.02 2.15
N VAL A 75 -0.68 0.59 3.11
CA VAL A 75 0.51 -0.20 2.86
C VAL A 75 0.14 -1.67 2.87
N ARG A 76 0.34 -2.37 1.75
CA ARG A 76 0.16 -3.81 1.65
C ARG A 76 1.33 -4.52 2.31
N VAL A 77 1.03 -5.49 3.17
CA VAL A 77 2.05 -6.35 3.77
C VAL A 77 1.77 -7.83 3.58
N THR A 78 2.85 -8.62 3.52
CA THR A 78 2.78 -10.08 3.55
C THR A 78 2.27 -10.58 4.91
N ALA A 79 2.01 -11.88 5.02
CA ALA A 79 1.62 -12.50 6.30
C ALA A 79 2.66 -12.29 7.41
N GLU A 80 3.94 -12.15 7.05
CA GLU A 80 5.06 -11.91 7.96
C GLU A 80 5.26 -10.43 8.29
N GLY A 81 4.45 -9.54 7.70
CA GLY A 81 4.49 -8.09 7.93
C GLY A 81 5.48 -7.33 7.04
N HIS A 82 6.07 -7.97 6.04
CA HIS A 82 6.99 -7.30 5.11
C HIS A 82 6.23 -6.45 4.10
N TYR A 83 6.83 -5.33 3.71
CA TYR A 83 6.27 -4.46 2.67
C TYR A 83 6.09 -5.22 1.34
N ALA A 84 4.85 -5.20 0.83
CA ALA A 84 4.45 -5.89 -0.39
C ALA A 84 3.83 -4.95 -1.43
N GLY A 85 3.87 -3.64 -1.23
CA GLY A 85 3.29 -2.63 -2.11
C GLY A 85 2.33 -1.69 -1.39
N THR A 86 1.53 -0.96 -2.16
CA THR A 86 0.50 -0.06 -1.65
C THR A 86 -0.84 -0.27 -2.34
N VAL A 87 -1.90 0.16 -1.67
CA VAL A 87 -3.27 0.10 -2.16
C VAL A 87 -3.91 1.47 -2.03
N ASP A 88 -4.29 2.05 -3.16
CA ASP A 88 -5.07 3.28 -3.24
C ASP A 88 -6.41 3.02 -3.95
N SER A 89 -7.27 4.03 -4.00
CA SER A 89 -8.61 3.90 -4.60
C SER A 89 -8.55 3.66 -6.10
N ALA A 90 -7.53 4.16 -6.79
CA ALA A 90 -7.33 3.96 -8.21
C ALA A 90 -6.99 2.49 -8.53
N LEU A 91 -6.06 1.89 -7.78
CA LEU A 91 -5.71 0.49 -7.91
C LEU A 91 -6.91 -0.43 -7.66
N LEU A 92 -7.69 -0.15 -6.62
CA LEU A 92 -8.90 -0.91 -6.32
C LEU A 92 -9.93 -0.79 -7.45
N SER A 93 -10.15 0.42 -7.97
CA SER A 93 -11.09 0.66 -9.07
C SER A 93 -10.65 -0.07 -10.35
N ASP A 94 -9.37 0.02 -10.71
CA ASP A 94 -8.81 -0.66 -11.87
C ASP A 94 -8.93 -2.19 -11.77
N ALA A 95 -8.64 -2.76 -10.60
CA ALA A 95 -8.75 -4.19 -10.36
C ALA A 95 -10.20 -4.69 -10.46
N LEU A 96 -11.15 -3.94 -9.90
CA LEU A 96 -12.57 -4.27 -9.98
C LEU A 96 -13.11 -4.17 -11.41
N ASN A 97 -12.72 -3.14 -12.16
CA ASN A 97 -13.10 -2.99 -13.57
C ASN A 97 -12.58 -4.16 -14.42
N ARG A 98 -11.31 -4.54 -14.27
CA ARG A 98 -10.73 -5.71 -14.97
C ARG A 98 -11.44 -7.01 -14.59
N HIS A 99 -11.80 -7.18 -13.33
CA HIS A 99 -12.53 -8.35 -12.88
C HIS A 99 -13.92 -8.45 -13.53
N GLN A 100 -14.62 -7.33 -13.66
CA GLN A 100 -15.92 -7.27 -14.35
C GLN A 100 -15.79 -7.57 -15.86
N GLU A 101 -14.74 -7.09 -16.51
CA GLU A 101 -14.49 -7.36 -17.94
C GLU A 101 -14.24 -8.85 -18.21
N LEU A 102 -13.47 -9.53 -17.34
CA LEU A 102 -13.22 -10.97 -17.46
C LEU A 102 -14.53 -11.77 -17.36
N HIS A 103 -15.37 -11.46 -16.37
CA HIS A 103 -16.66 -12.14 -16.19
C HIS A 103 -17.72 -11.79 -17.22
N ARG A 104 -17.55 -10.71 -17.99
CA ARG A 104 -18.45 -10.34 -19.09
C ARG A 104 -18.14 -11.10 -20.39
N ASN A 105 -16.91 -11.59 -20.52
CA ASN A 105 -16.42 -12.30 -21.71
C ASN A 105 -16.43 -13.83 -21.56
N ASP A 106 -16.86 -14.34 -20.39
CA ASP A 106 -17.22 -15.75 -20.12
C ASP A 106 -18.72 -15.98 -20.39
#